data_AF-A0AA86VB41-F1
#
_entry.id   AF-A0AA86VB41-F1
#
_cell.length_a   1.000
_cell.length_b   1.000
_cell.length_c   1.000
_cell.angle_alpha   90.00
_cell.angle_beta   90.00
_cell.angle_gamma   90.00
#
_symmetry.space_group_name_H-M   'P 1'
#
loop_
_entity.id
_entity.type
_entity.pdbx_description
1 polymer ?
#
loop_
_entity_poly.entity_id
_entity_poly.type
_entity_poly.pdbx_seq_one_letter_code
_entity_poly.pdbx_strand_id
1 'polypeptide(L)'
;MPLGTTIHNIEITLGKGGQLAKAAGAVAKLIAKEGKSATLKLPYGEIRLISKNCSATVGQVRNVGVNQKILGRAKSKCWLGKRPIVRGVVMNPVDHPHGGGEGRAPIEFIAGQLKNRISFRKAMKKAIELTEQAGTKGVQVQIAGRIDGKEIARVEWIREGRVPLQTIRAKIEYCCYTVRTIYGVLGIKVWIFSN
;
A
#
# COMPACT_ATOMS: atom_id res chain seq x y z
N MET A 1 8.97 3.90 37.01
CA MET A 1 9.25 4.64 35.75
C MET A 1 8.62 6.03 35.78
N PRO A 2 9.37 7.12 35.59
CA PRO A 2 8.79 8.46 35.48
C PRO A 2 7.91 8.62 34.23
N LEU A 3 7.08 9.67 34.20
CA LEU A 3 6.30 10.01 33.00
C LEU A 3 7.25 10.48 31.88
N GLY A 4 6.87 10.25 30.62
CA GLY A 4 7.67 10.61 29.45
C GLY A 4 8.78 9.61 29.08
N THR A 5 9.04 8.59 29.91
CA THR A 5 10.07 7.58 29.60
C THR A 5 9.75 6.81 28.34
N THR A 6 10.78 6.62 27.51
CA THR A 6 10.76 5.67 26.39
C THR A 6 10.94 4.25 26.90
N ILE A 7 10.06 3.36 26.47
CA ILE A 7 10.01 1.97 26.91
C ILE A 7 9.77 1.03 25.73
N HIS A 8 10.21 -0.22 25.87
CA HIS A 8 9.99 -1.30 24.90
C HIS A 8 9.76 -2.63 25.63
N ASN A 9 9.43 -3.69 24.89
CA ASN A 9 9.13 -5.02 25.44
C ASN A 9 8.07 -4.97 26.56
N ILE A 10 6.90 -4.41 26.26
CA ILE A 10 5.84 -4.14 27.23
C ILE A 10 4.90 -5.34 27.36
N GLU A 11 4.58 -5.70 28.58
CA GLU A 11 3.60 -6.72 28.94
C GLU A 11 2.17 -6.16 28.90
N ILE A 12 1.20 -6.91 28.33
CA ILE A 12 -0.23 -6.52 28.31
C ILE A 12 -0.96 -7.07 29.54
N THR A 13 -0.67 -8.32 29.89
CA THR A 13 -1.28 -9.04 31.01
C THR A 13 -0.16 -9.52 31.92
N LEU A 14 -0.29 -9.26 33.21
CA LEU A 14 0.70 -9.64 34.22
C LEU A 14 1.06 -11.13 34.12
N GLY A 15 2.36 -11.44 34.06
CA GLY A 15 2.90 -12.79 34.01
C GLY A 15 2.94 -13.42 32.60
N LYS A 16 2.42 -12.75 31.55
CA LYS A 16 2.47 -13.27 30.17
C LYS A 16 3.69 -12.80 29.38
N GLY A 17 4.54 -11.99 29.99
CA GLY A 17 5.76 -11.47 29.39
C GLY A 17 5.52 -10.36 28.36
N GLY A 18 6.62 -9.83 27.81
CA GLY A 18 6.58 -8.73 26.86
C GLY A 18 5.97 -9.10 25.51
N GLN A 19 4.92 -8.39 25.13
CA GLN A 19 4.17 -8.64 23.89
C GLN A 19 4.26 -7.46 22.92
N LEU A 20 4.30 -6.22 23.43
CA LEU A 20 4.30 -5.01 22.61
C LEU A 20 5.70 -4.42 22.46
N ALA A 21 5.88 -3.66 21.37
CA ALA A 21 7.10 -2.92 21.06
C ALA A 21 8.38 -3.79 21.09
N LYS A 22 8.36 -4.92 20.37
CA LYS A 22 9.49 -5.85 20.24
C LYS A 22 10.27 -5.75 18.93
N ALA A 23 9.68 -5.14 17.91
CA ALA A 23 10.32 -5.00 16.61
C ALA A 23 11.56 -4.10 16.69
N ALA A 24 12.51 -4.28 15.77
CA ALA A 24 13.72 -3.46 15.69
C ALA A 24 13.37 -1.96 15.63
N GLY A 25 13.99 -1.16 16.48
CA GLY A 25 13.71 0.27 16.60
C GLY A 25 12.34 0.64 17.19
N ALA A 26 11.53 -0.33 17.64
CA ALA A 26 10.24 -0.02 18.27
C ALA A 26 10.45 0.72 19.61
N VAL A 27 9.61 1.72 19.83
CA VAL A 27 9.58 2.51 21.07
C VAL A 27 8.14 2.87 21.40
N ALA A 28 7.82 2.82 22.68
CA ALA A 28 6.59 3.35 23.24
C ALA A 28 6.93 4.43 24.29
N LYS A 29 6.01 5.36 24.53
CA LYS A 29 6.18 6.40 25.56
C LYS A 29 5.11 6.26 26.62
N LEU A 30 5.52 6.36 27.88
CA LEU A 30 4.60 6.44 29.02
C LEU A 30 4.06 7.87 29.13
N ILE A 31 2.76 8.07 28.88
CA ILE A 31 2.14 9.40 28.89
C ILE A 31 1.67 9.76 30.29
N ALA A 32 0.84 8.91 30.87
CA ALA A 32 0.13 9.19 32.10
C ALA A 32 0.01 7.93 32.97
N LYS A 33 -0.29 8.13 34.25
CA LYS A 33 -0.49 7.07 35.23
C LYS A 33 -1.65 7.43 36.13
N GLU A 34 -2.79 6.79 35.92
CA GLU A 34 -4.03 7.07 36.66
C GLU A 34 -4.52 5.81 37.36
N GLY A 35 -4.83 5.91 38.66
CA GLY A 35 -5.36 4.79 39.44
C GLY A 35 -4.50 3.52 39.37
N LYS A 36 -5.06 2.41 38.87
CA LYS A 36 -4.38 1.11 38.69
C LYS A 36 -3.77 0.91 37.30
N SER A 37 -3.89 1.91 36.42
CA SER A 37 -3.51 1.79 35.02
C SER A 37 -2.53 2.87 34.56
N ALA A 38 -1.79 2.58 33.50
CA ALA A 38 -0.82 3.44 32.86
C ALA A 38 -1.21 3.61 31.40
N THR A 39 -1.15 4.85 30.91
CA THR A 39 -1.49 5.20 29.54
C THR A 39 -0.20 5.27 28.73
N LEU A 40 -0.09 4.43 27.71
CA LEU A 40 1.07 4.32 26.84
C LEU A 40 0.73 4.77 25.42
N LYS A 41 1.66 5.49 24.78
CA LYS A 41 1.67 5.72 23.34
C LYS A 41 2.49 4.64 22.65
N LEU A 42 1.86 3.84 21.83
CA LEU A 42 2.48 2.74 21.10
C LEU A 42 3.17 3.24 19.82
N PRO A 43 4.10 2.46 19.22
CA PRO A 43 4.87 2.88 18.04
C PRO A 43 4.01 3.19 16.82
N TYR A 44 2.80 2.61 16.72
CA TYR A 44 1.84 2.85 15.65
C TYR A 44 0.87 4.00 15.95
N GLY A 45 1.12 4.77 17.02
CA GLY A 45 0.36 5.99 17.36
C GLY A 45 -0.85 5.77 18.28
N GLU A 46 -1.29 4.53 18.47
CA GLU A 46 -2.40 4.21 19.38
C GLU A 46 -2.03 4.54 20.83
N ILE A 47 -2.99 5.14 21.54
CA ILE A 47 -2.92 5.37 22.98
C ILE A 47 -3.67 4.23 23.66
N ARG A 48 -2.96 3.46 24.49
CA ARG A 48 -3.50 2.25 25.11
C ARG A 48 -3.30 2.25 26.62
N LEU A 49 -4.32 1.78 27.33
CA LEU A 49 -4.30 1.61 28.77
C LEU A 49 -3.76 0.22 29.15
N ILE A 50 -2.80 0.15 30.07
CA ILE A 50 -2.19 -1.10 30.57
C ILE A 50 -2.14 -1.05 32.10
N SER A 51 -2.24 -2.19 32.78
CA SER A 51 -2.08 -2.22 34.24
C SER A 51 -0.71 -1.72 34.68
N LYS A 52 -0.65 -0.92 35.76
CA LYS A 52 0.61 -0.41 36.33
C LYS A 52 1.56 -1.50 36.81
N ASN A 53 1.03 -2.69 37.08
CA ASN A 53 1.81 -3.84 37.56
C ASN A 53 2.55 -4.57 36.42
N CYS A 54 2.22 -4.29 35.16
CA CYS A 54 2.86 -4.95 34.02
C CYS A 54 4.32 -4.48 33.86
N SER A 55 5.19 -5.41 33.48
CA SER A 55 6.61 -5.13 33.31
C SER A 55 6.92 -4.52 31.94
N ALA A 56 7.92 -3.64 31.89
CA ALA A 56 8.45 -3.04 30.66
C ALA A 56 9.93 -2.72 30.81
N THR A 57 10.67 -2.71 29.69
CA THR A 57 12.11 -2.38 29.66
C THR A 57 12.30 -0.93 29.24
N VAL A 58 13.22 -0.20 29.90
CA VAL A 58 13.54 1.18 29.55
C VAL A 58 14.34 1.25 28.25
N GLY A 59 14.06 2.23 27.41
CA GLY A 59 14.81 2.52 26.18
C GLY A 59 14.10 2.05 24.91
N GLN A 60 14.84 1.95 23.82
CA GLN A 60 14.38 1.55 22.49
C GLN A 60 14.99 0.20 22.09
N VAL A 61 14.26 -0.59 21.29
CA VAL A 61 14.82 -1.83 20.73
C VAL A 61 15.99 -1.51 19.80
N ARG A 62 17.10 -2.24 19.95
CA ARG A 62 18.31 -2.09 19.13
C ARG A 62 18.02 -2.27 17.62
N ASN A 63 18.97 -1.87 16.78
CA ASN A 63 18.94 -2.03 15.31
C ASN A 63 17.93 -1.12 14.59
N VAL A 64 17.91 0.18 14.92
CA VAL A 64 17.04 1.19 14.31
C VAL A 64 17.26 1.31 12.79
N GLY A 65 18.51 1.16 12.33
CA GLY A 65 18.89 1.27 10.92
C GLY A 65 18.55 0.05 10.05
N VAL A 66 17.78 -0.93 10.55
CA VAL A 66 17.46 -2.13 9.77
C VAL A 66 16.76 -1.81 8.44
N ASN A 67 15.96 -0.74 8.42
CA ASN A 67 15.22 -0.30 7.23
C ASN A 67 16.11 0.33 6.15
N GLN A 68 17.34 0.74 6.48
CA GLN A 68 18.29 1.28 5.51
C GLN A 68 18.96 0.16 4.68
N LYS A 69 18.84 -1.10 5.10
CA LYS A 69 19.42 -2.24 4.39
C LYS A 69 18.59 -2.58 3.15
N ILE A 70 19.19 -2.45 1.98
CA ILE A 70 18.58 -2.84 0.71
C ILE A 70 18.99 -4.26 0.36
N LEU A 71 18.01 -5.14 0.10
CA LEU A 71 18.27 -6.49 -0.41
C LEU A 71 18.58 -6.39 -1.91
N GLY A 72 19.86 -6.44 -2.27
CA GLY A 72 20.32 -6.22 -3.64
C GLY A 72 20.07 -7.37 -4.62
N ARG A 73 19.70 -8.57 -4.15
CA ARG A 73 19.44 -9.75 -5.01
C ARG A 73 18.14 -10.43 -4.62
N ALA A 74 17.43 -10.98 -5.60
CA ALA A 74 16.20 -11.74 -5.36
C ALA A 74 16.45 -12.94 -4.42
N LYS A 75 17.57 -13.64 -4.58
CA LYS A 75 17.99 -14.77 -3.72
C LYS A 75 18.10 -14.40 -2.24
N SER A 76 18.46 -13.15 -1.92
CA SER A 76 18.53 -12.68 -0.54
C SER A 76 17.16 -12.66 0.16
N LYS A 77 16.06 -12.46 -0.58
CA LYS A 77 14.69 -12.63 -0.04
C LYS A 77 14.36 -14.10 0.21
N CYS A 78 14.83 -15.01 -0.65
CA CYS A 78 14.62 -16.45 -0.48
C CYS A 78 15.35 -17.00 0.76
N TRP A 79 16.54 -16.47 1.09
CA TRP A 79 17.24 -16.80 2.33
C TRP A 79 16.47 -16.42 3.61
N LEU A 80 15.55 -15.44 3.52
CA LEU A 80 14.63 -15.07 4.59
C LEU A 80 13.35 -15.94 4.63
N GLY A 81 13.30 -17.03 3.86
CA GLY A 81 12.13 -17.92 3.74
C GLY A 81 10.98 -17.31 2.93
N LYS A 82 11.17 -16.16 2.27
CA LYS A 82 10.12 -15.52 1.46
C LYS A 82 10.20 -15.99 0.01
N ARG A 83 9.17 -16.71 -0.42
CA ARG A 83 9.01 -17.17 -1.82
C ARG A 83 8.56 -16.00 -2.72
N PRO A 84 8.90 -16.02 -4.02
CA PRO A 84 8.34 -15.06 -4.97
C PRO A 84 6.82 -15.18 -5.03
N ILE A 85 6.15 -14.03 -5.12
CA ILE A 85 4.68 -13.95 -5.21
C ILE A 85 4.34 -13.55 -6.65
N VAL A 86 3.49 -14.34 -7.30
CA VAL A 86 2.99 -14.06 -8.66
C VAL A 86 1.85 -13.05 -8.58
N ARG A 87 1.79 -12.10 -9.53
CA ARG A 87 0.68 -11.13 -9.60
C ARG A 87 -0.57 -11.81 -10.17
N GLY A 88 -1.74 -11.54 -9.59
CA GLY A 88 -3.02 -12.12 -10.04
C GLY A 88 -3.35 -11.90 -11.52
N VAL A 89 -2.94 -10.76 -12.08
CA VAL A 89 -3.12 -10.41 -13.51
C VAL A 89 -2.41 -11.37 -14.48
N VAL A 90 -1.37 -12.06 -14.02
CA VAL A 90 -0.61 -13.01 -14.85
C VAL A 90 -1.19 -14.43 -14.75
N MET A 91 -2.11 -14.66 -13.81
CA MET A 91 -2.72 -15.97 -13.59
C MET A 91 -3.82 -16.24 -14.62
N ASN A 92 -4.36 -17.46 -14.67
CA ASN A 92 -5.51 -17.77 -15.51
C ASN A 92 -6.82 -17.33 -14.85
N PRO A 93 -7.92 -17.12 -15.60
CA PRO A 93 -9.21 -16.70 -15.03
C PRO A 93 -9.76 -17.63 -13.95
N VAL A 94 -9.39 -18.92 -14.00
CA VAL A 94 -9.76 -19.92 -13.00
C VAL A 94 -9.00 -19.78 -11.68
N ASP A 95 -7.74 -19.31 -11.73
CA ASP A 95 -6.83 -19.26 -10.58
C ASP A 95 -6.98 -17.95 -9.79
N HIS A 96 -7.35 -16.87 -10.46
CA HIS A 96 -7.56 -15.56 -9.86
C HIS A 96 -8.70 -14.84 -10.59
N PRO A 97 -9.57 -14.08 -9.88
CA PRO A 97 -10.65 -13.31 -10.50
C PRO A 97 -10.20 -12.34 -11.60
N HIS A 98 -8.91 -12.02 -11.64
CA HIS A 98 -8.28 -11.11 -12.61
C HIS A 98 -7.30 -11.82 -13.53
N GLY A 99 -7.32 -13.15 -13.54
CA GLY A 99 -6.51 -13.93 -14.43
C GLY A 99 -7.14 -13.99 -15.83
N GLY A 100 -6.28 -14.15 -16.83
CA GLY A 100 -6.62 -14.15 -18.24
C GLY A 100 -7.18 -12.84 -18.80
N GLY A 101 -7.64 -12.94 -20.05
CA GLY A 101 -7.78 -11.82 -20.98
C GLY A 101 -6.60 -11.78 -21.96
N GLU A 102 -6.85 -11.40 -23.22
CA GLU A 102 -5.78 -11.08 -24.17
C GLU A 102 -5.07 -9.81 -23.69
N GLY A 103 -4.08 -9.99 -22.80
CA GLY A 103 -3.21 -8.92 -22.29
C GLY A 103 -3.70 -8.21 -21.01
N ARG A 104 -3.00 -7.13 -20.59
CA ARG A 104 -3.25 -6.32 -19.37
C ARG A 104 -4.59 -5.54 -19.44
N ALA A 105 -5.71 -6.25 -19.43
CA ALA A 105 -7.06 -5.87 -19.88
C ALA A 105 -7.48 -4.36 -19.81
N PRO A 106 -7.59 -3.68 -18.65
CA PRO A 106 -8.04 -2.27 -18.64
C PRO A 106 -6.93 -1.29 -19.04
N ILE A 107 -5.66 -1.58 -18.74
CA ILE A 107 -4.55 -0.68 -19.05
C ILE A 107 -4.16 -0.76 -20.53
N GLU A 108 -4.24 -1.96 -21.11
CA GLU A 108 -4.02 -2.17 -22.53
C GLU A 108 -5.16 -1.65 -23.38
N PHE A 109 -6.41 -1.74 -22.89
CA PHE A 109 -7.53 -1.06 -23.52
C PHE A 109 -7.25 0.46 -23.62
N ILE A 110 -6.92 1.13 -22.52
CA ILE A 110 -6.59 2.56 -22.54
C ILE A 110 -5.37 2.83 -23.45
N ALA A 111 -4.33 2.00 -23.36
CA ALA A 111 -3.14 2.15 -24.18
C ALA A 111 -3.41 2.02 -25.68
N GLY A 112 -4.25 1.06 -26.08
CA GLY A 112 -4.68 0.85 -27.47
C GLY A 112 -5.51 2.02 -27.99
N GLN A 113 -6.47 2.51 -27.19
CA GLN A 113 -7.29 3.66 -27.54
C GLN A 113 -6.44 4.94 -27.73
N LEU A 114 -5.43 5.16 -26.88
CA LEU A 114 -4.51 6.29 -26.99
C LEU A 114 -3.57 6.17 -28.21
N LYS A 115 -3.14 4.96 -28.58
CA LYS A 115 -2.40 4.73 -29.83
C LYS A 115 -3.27 5.03 -31.05
N ASN A 116 -4.54 4.66 -31.00
CA ASN A 116 -5.53 4.91 -32.05
C ASN A 116 -6.07 6.35 -32.07
N ARG A 117 -5.44 7.28 -31.33
CA ARG A 117 -5.75 8.72 -31.29
C ARG A 117 -7.16 9.06 -30.80
N ILE A 118 -7.77 8.17 -30.02
CA ILE A 118 -9.02 8.47 -29.35
C ILE A 118 -8.72 9.40 -28.16
N SER A 119 -9.59 10.38 -27.93
CA SER A 119 -9.36 11.34 -26.86
C SER A 119 -9.24 10.63 -25.52
N PHE A 120 -8.22 11.00 -24.75
CA PHE A 120 -7.88 10.32 -23.51
C PHE A 120 -9.05 10.33 -22.50
N ARG A 121 -9.90 11.38 -22.50
CA ARG A 121 -11.13 11.44 -21.69
C ARG A 121 -12.14 10.37 -22.08
N LYS A 122 -12.33 10.13 -23.38
CA LYS A 122 -13.22 9.06 -23.88
C LYS A 122 -12.65 7.69 -23.54
N ALA A 123 -11.34 7.50 -23.70
CA ALA A 123 -10.66 6.26 -23.36
C ALA A 123 -10.78 5.93 -21.86
N MET A 124 -10.58 6.93 -20.99
CA MET A 124 -10.69 6.77 -19.54
C MET A 124 -12.13 6.47 -19.11
N LYS A 125 -13.12 7.24 -19.60
CA LYS A 125 -14.54 6.99 -19.29
C LYS A 125 -14.97 5.58 -19.67
N LYS A 126 -14.64 5.16 -20.90
CA LYS A 126 -14.97 3.82 -21.40
C LYS A 126 -14.26 2.71 -20.62
N ALA A 127 -13.03 2.95 -20.18
CA ALA A 127 -12.31 1.99 -19.33
C ALA A 127 -12.96 1.85 -17.95
N ILE A 128 -13.44 2.94 -17.37
CA ILE A 128 -14.13 2.90 -16.09
C ILE A 128 -15.47 2.17 -16.21
N GLU A 129 -16.26 2.48 -17.25
CA GLU A 129 -17.51 1.80 -17.55
C GLU A 129 -17.32 0.27 -17.68
N LEU A 130 -16.28 -0.16 -18.41
CA LEU A 130 -15.93 -1.58 -18.53
C LEU A 130 -15.53 -2.22 -17.19
N THR A 131 -14.89 -1.45 -16.31
CA THR A 131 -14.43 -1.96 -15.01
C THR A 131 -15.56 -1.93 -13.97
N GLU A 132 -16.55 -1.06 -14.13
CA GLU A 132 -17.79 -1.05 -13.36
C GLU A 132 -18.67 -2.24 -13.70
N GLN A 133 -18.81 -2.59 -14.99
CA GLN A 133 -19.48 -3.81 -15.44
C GLN A 133 -18.86 -5.08 -14.86
N ALA A 134 -17.56 -5.06 -14.54
CA ALA A 134 -16.86 -6.15 -13.88
C ALA A 134 -17.12 -6.23 -12.34
N GLY A 135 -17.99 -5.36 -11.79
CA GLY A 135 -18.42 -5.41 -10.39
C GLY A 135 -17.38 -4.91 -9.37
N THR A 136 -16.57 -3.91 -9.73
CA THR A 136 -15.55 -3.33 -8.84
C THR A 136 -16.13 -2.26 -7.90
N LYS A 137 -15.60 -2.13 -6.68
CA LYS A 137 -16.07 -1.12 -5.69
C LYS A 137 -15.60 0.30 -5.99
N GLY A 138 -14.53 0.42 -6.79
CA GLY A 138 -14.03 1.70 -7.26
C GLY A 138 -12.77 1.57 -8.10
N VAL A 139 -12.59 2.51 -9.00
CA VAL A 139 -11.46 2.56 -9.93
C VAL A 139 -10.91 3.97 -9.97
N GLN A 140 -9.59 4.09 -10.02
CA GLN A 140 -8.91 5.33 -10.33
C GLN A 140 -7.99 5.09 -11.52
N VAL A 141 -8.09 5.92 -12.54
CA VAL A 141 -7.21 5.93 -13.71
C VAL A 141 -6.47 7.25 -13.73
N GLN A 142 -5.15 7.21 -13.92
CA GLN A 142 -4.30 8.38 -14.08
C GLN A 142 -3.46 8.25 -15.35
N ILE A 143 -3.40 9.31 -16.13
CA ILE A 143 -2.54 9.44 -17.30
C ILE A 143 -1.63 10.65 -17.05
N ALA A 144 -0.32 10.45 -17.19
CA ALA A 144 0.71 11.46 -17.01
C ALA A 144 1.56 11.58 -18.27
N GLY A 145 1.81 12.80 -18.75
CA GLY A 145 2.72 13.05 -19.87
C GLY A 145 2.26 14.20 -20.75
N ARG A 146 2.81 14.30 -21.96
CA ARG A 146 2.44 15.30 -22.99
C ARG A 146 1.12 14.92 -23.66
N ILE A 147 0.03 15.03 -22.92
CA ILE A 147 -1.32 14.68 -23.38
C ILE A 147 -1.71 15.61 -24.54
N ASP A 148 -2.27 15.03 -25.62
CA ASP A 148 -2.65 15.71 -26.86
C ASP A 148 -1.53 16.52 -27.54
N GLY A 149 -0.25 16.14 -27.36
CA GLY A 149 0.85 16.84 -28.03
C GLY A 149 1.18 18.21 -27.45
N LYS A 150 0.65 18.55 -26.28
CA LYS A 150 1.01 19.77 -25.57
C LYS A 150 2.49 19.74 -25.14
N GLU A 151 3.13 20.90 -25.22
CA GLU A 151 4.56 21.07 -24.94
C GLU A 151 4.93 20.70 -23.49
N ILE A 152 4.02 21.02 -22.56
CA ILE A 152 4.15 20.76 -21.12
C ILE A 152 3.43 19.47 -20.74
N ALA A 153 4.12 18.60 -20.00
CA ALA A 153 3.53 17.39 -19.46
C ALA A 153 2.51 17.71 -18.35
N ARG A 154 1.37 17.03 -18.37
CA ARG A 154 0.30 17.17 -17.37
C ARG A 154 -0.14 15.80 -16.85
N VAL A 155 -0.76 15.81 -15.68
CA VAL A 155 -1.37 14.63 -15.07
C VAL A 155 -2.87 14.84 -15.03
N GLU A 156 -3.62 13.98 -15.72
CA GLU A 156 -5.07 13.89 -15.56
C GLU A 156 -5.42 12.57 -14.85
N TRP A 157 -6.39 12.64 -13.94
CA TRP A 157 -6.89 11.46 -13.25
C TRP A 157 -8.41 11.53 -13.14
N ILE A 158 -9.07 10.37 -13.26
CA ILE A 158 -10.50 10.19 -13.05
C ILE A 158 -10.65 9.07 -12.04
N ARG A 159 -11.60 9.25 -11.12
CA ARG A 159 -11.89 8.30 -10.06
C ARG A 159 -13.39 8.12 -9.96
N GLU A 160 -13.84 6.88 -9.95
CA GLU A 160 -15.22 6.49 -9.70
C GLU A 160 -15.28 5.45 -8.59
N GLY A 161 -16.31 5.52 -7.74
CA GLY A 161 -16.45 4.66 -6.56
C GLY A 161 -15.44 4.91 -5.45
N ARG A 162 -15.29 3.93 -4.54
CA ARG A 162 -14.41 4.02 -3.36
C ARG A 162 -13.04 3.45 -3.69
N VAL A 163 -11.97 4.24 -3.53
CA VAL A 163 -10.57 3.77 -3.67
C VAL A 163 -9.73 4.25 -2.49
N PRO A 164 -9.73 3.57 -1.33
CA PRO A 164 -9.15 4.09 -0.10
C PRO A 164 -7.62 3.92 -0.07
N LEU A 165 -6.89 4.81 -0.75
CA LEU A 165 -5.42 4.77 -0.86
C LEU A 165 -4.66 4.83 0.48
N GLN A 166 -5.30 5.34 1.53
CA GLN A 166 -4.71 5.46 2.87
C GLN A 166 -4.97 4.23 3.76
N THR A 167 -5.90 3.35 3.37
CA THR A 167 -6.30 2.20 4.18
C THR A 167 -5.41 1.01 3.85
N ILE A 168 -4.47 0.69 4.74
CA ILE A 168 -3.49 -0.41 4.56
C ILE A 168 -4.17 -1.77 4.35
N ARG A 169 -5.36 -1.99 4.94
CA ARG A 169 -6.13 -3.24 4.81
C ARG A 169 -6.94 -3.35 3.51
N ALA A 170 -7.04 -2.27 2.74
CA ALA A 170 -7.80 -2.29 1.50
C ALA A 170 -7.04 -3.08 0.42
N LYS A 171 -7.73 -4.04 -0.20
CA LYS A 171 -7.19 -4.79 -1.33
C LYS A 171 -7.28 -3.93 -2.59
N ILE A 172 -6.28 -3.08 -2.78
CA ILE A 172 -6.16 -2.22 -3.95
C ILE A 172 -5.12 -2.81 -4.88
N GLU A 173 -5.55 -3.12 -6.09
CA GLU A 173 -4.68 -3.57 -7.15
C GLU A 173 -4.17 -2.37 -7.94
N TYR A 174 -2.88 -2.38 -8.23
CA TYR A 174 -2.19 -1.28 -8.91
C TYR A 174 -1.45 -1.77 -10.13
N CYS A 175 -1.67 -1.12 -11.27
CA CYS A 175 -0.95 -1.39 -12.51
C CYS A 175 -0.42 -0.09 -13.11
N CYS A 176 0.77 -0.16 -13.71
CA CYS A 176 1.36 0.94 -14.48
C CYS A 176 1.80 0.45 -15.87
N TYR A 177 1.60 1.31 -16.87
CA TYR A 177 1.95 1.03 -18.25
C TYR A 177 2.42 2.30 -18.94
N THR A 178 3.49 2.22 -19.73
CA THR A 178 3.99 3.35 -20.52
C THR A 178 3.63 3.14 -21.99
N VAL A 179 2.95 4.11 -22.57
CA VAL A 179 2.57 4.15 -23.99
C VAL A 179 3.48 5.14 -24.70
N ARG A 180 4.07 4.72 -25.81
CA ARG A 180 4.72 5.63 -26.75
C ARG A 180 3.70 6.05 -27.80
N THR A 181 3.43 7.34 -27.88
CA THR A 181 2.66 7.97 -28.95
C THR A 181 3.59 8.84 -29.80
N ILE A 182 3.10 9.32 -30.94
CA ILE A 182 3.80 10.30 -31.78
C ILE A 182 4.17 11.59 -31.02
N TYR A 183 3.40 11.93 -29.99
CA TYR A 183 3.57 13.14 -29.18
C TYR A 183 4.54 12.97 -28.00
N GLY A 184 4.99 11.74 -27.75
CA GLY A 184 5.91 11.40 -26.68
C GLY A 184 5.45 10.21 -25.84
N VAL A 185 6.00 10.10 -24.64
CA VAL A 185 5.70 9.00 -23.72
C VAL A 185 4.60 9.42 -22.76
N LEU A 186 3.54 8.61 -22.68
CA LEU A 186 2.47 8.73 -21.70
C LEU A 186 2.58 7.59 -20.68
N GLY A 187 2.53 7.92 -19.40
CA GLY A 187 2.44 6.96 -18.30
C GLY A 187 1.00 6.81 -17.84
N ILE A 188 0.47 5.59 -17.89
CA ILE A 188 -0.85 5.22 -17.40
C ILE A 188 -0.69 4.48 -16.08
N LYS A 189 -1.50 4.84 -15.10
CA LYS A 189 -1.60 4.17 -13.80
C LYS A 189 -3.07 3.88 -13.51
N VAL A 190 -3.36 2.67 -13.07
CA VAL A 190 -4.72 2.25 -12.73
C VAL A 190 -4.70 1.64 -11.34
N TRP A 191 -5.62 2.09 -10.49
CA TRP A 191 -5.92 1.49 -9.19
C TRP A 191 -7.33 0.91 -9.26
N ILE A 192 -7.48 -0.35 -8.88
CA ILE A 192 -8.78 -1.03 -8.82
C ILE A 192 -8.98 -1.49 -7.38
N PHE A 193 -10.11 -1.11 -6.79
CA PHE A 193 -10.52 -1.57 -5.48
C PHE A 193 -11.55 -2.69 -5.63
N SER A 194 -11.14 -3.91 -5.29
CA SER A 194 -11.99 -5.09 -5.33
C SER A 194 -12.63 -5.38 -3.97
N ASN A 195 -13.60 -6.30 -3.94
CA ASN A 195 -14.02 -6.95 -2.70
C ASN A 195 -12.87 -7.68 -2.00
#